data_AF-A0A1L8I443-F1
#
_entry.id   AF-A0A1L8I443-F1
#
_cell.length_a   1.000
_cell.length_b   1.000
_cell.length_c   1.000
_cell.angle_alpha   90.00
_cell.angle_beta   90.00
_cell.angle_gamma   90.00
#
_symmetry.space_group_name_H-M   'P 1'
#
loop_
_entity.id
_entity.type
_entity.pdbx_description
1 polymer ?
#
loop_
_entity_poly.entity_id
_entity_poly.type
_entity_poly.pdbx_seq_one_letter_code
_entity_poly.pdbx_strand_id
1 'polypeptide(L)'
;HRNMDRIHRLVVEMGCRRHEVHPMYPSAFASDLPMLPKDDMRRAIRGLLETRDPGVWMLFGTLPFFACNDDPADRELVARLKAAPNVTVRNDPDGRNRVNVNLFTGNVYVTDFAKIPPFGNIVEEKLDDVFARWQDHPLQRAVSCHCPAARCCGPNLLVKDMYYRGVDFTKRSAVMA
;
A
#
# COMPACT_ATOMS: atom_id res chain seq x y z
N HIS A 1 7.99 -13.72 -7.75
CA HIS A 1 8.31 -12.44 -8.42
C HIS A 1 8.99 -12.59 -9.79
N ARG A 2 9.72 -13.69 -10.09
CA ARG A 2 10.47 -13.84 -11.36
C ARG A 2 9.67 -14.21 -12.62
N ASN A 3 8.39 -14.55 -12.47
CA ASN A 3 7.53 -15.04 -13.57
C ASN A 3 6.42 -14.03 -13.94
N MET A 4 6.53 -12.77 -13.52
CA MET A 4 5.44 -11.78 -13.69
C MET A 4 5.14 -11.48 -15.16
N ASP A 5 6.16 -11.47 -16.00
CA ASP A 5 6.03 -11.31 -17.44
C ASP A 5 5.20 -12.43 -18.06
N ARG A 6 5.47 -13.69 -17.68
CA ARG A 6 4.74 -14.86 -18.16
C ARG A 6 3.29 -14.86 -17.67
N ILE A 7 3.07 -14.52 -16.41
CA ILE A 7 1.71 -14.40 -15.85
C ILE A 7 0.94 -13.32 -16.61
N HIS A 8 1.54 -12.16 -16.86
CA HIS A 8 0.87 -11.10 -17.60
C HIS A 8 0.54 -11.48 -19.05
N ARG A 9 1.46 -12.17 -19.76
CA ARG A 9 1.17 -12.71 -21.10
C ARG A 9 -0.05 -13.64 -21.09
N LEU A 10 -0.13 -14.56 -20.13
CA LEU A 10 -1.30 -15.43 -19.99
C LEU A 10 -2.59 -14.65 -19.74
N VAL A 11 -2.54 -13.59 -18.91
CA VAL A 11 -3.70 -12.71 -18.68
C VAL A 11 -4.15 -12.03 -19.97
N VAL A 12 -3.21 -11.56 -20.80
CA VAL A 12 -3.51 -10.98 -22.11
C VAL A 12 -4.10 -12.02 -23.06
N GLU A 13 -3.51 -13.22 -23.13
CA GLU A 13 -3.96 -14.34 -23.99
C GLU A 13 -5.37 -14.82 -23.64
N MET A 14 -5.77 -14.74 -22.36
CA MET A 14 -7.14 -15.00 -21.91
C MET A 14 -8.15 -13.92 -22.36
N GLY A 15 -7.70 -12.84 -23.02
CA GLY A 15 -8.53 -11.72 -23.44
C GLY A 15 -8.86 -10.73 -22.32
N CYS A 16 -8.19 -10.81 -21.17
CA CYS A 16 -8.43 -9.87 -20.08
C CYS A 16 -7.97 -8.46 -20.47
N ARG A 17 -8.81 -7.46 -20.19
CA ARG A 17 -8.51 -6.04 -20.46
C ARG A 17 -7.96 -5.29 -19.26
N ARG A 18 -7.93 -5.94 -18.10
CA ARG A 18 -7.48 -5.38 -16.82
C ARG A 18 -6.63 -6.41 -16.08
N HIS A 19 -5.51 -5.98 -15.52
CA HIS A 19 -4.62 -6.82 -14.71
C HIS A 19 -4.24 -6.08 -13.42
N GLU A 20 -4.75 -6.57 -12.29
CA GLU A 20 -4.44 -6.03 -10.98
C GLU A 20 -3.36 -6.88 -10.30
N VAL A 21 -2.31 -6.23 -9.80
CA VAL A 21 -1.12 -6.88 -9.25
C VAL A 21 -0.81 -6.31 -7.88
N HIS A 22 -0.87 -7.16 -6.85
CA HIS A 22 -0.57 -6.79 -5.48
C HIS A 22 0.74 -7.43 -5.02
N PRO A 23 1.65 -6.67 -4.37
CA PRO A 23 2.69 -7.28 -3.57
C PRO A 23 2.05 -8.09 -2.43
N MET A 24 2.64 -9.23 -2.14
CA MET A 24 2.23 -10.07 -1.02
C MET A 24 2.94 -9.58 0.25
N TYR A 25 2.18 -9.15 1.25
CA TYR A 25 2.70 -8.75 2.56
C TYR A 25 2.33 -9.81 3.61
N PRO A 26 3.30 -10.33 4.38
CA PRO A 26 3.02 -11.26 5.48
C PRO A 26 2.20 -10.56 6.55
N SER A 27 0.97 -11.02 6.74
CA SER A 27 0.04 -10.51 7.75
C SER A 27 -0.99 -11.60 8.11
N ALA A 28 -1.54 -11.53 9.32
CA ALA A 28 -2.56 -12.46 9.81
C ALA A 28 -2.22 -13.95 9.52
N PHE A 29 -3.07 -14.66 8.79
CA PHE A 29 -2.90 -16.07 8.42
C PHE A 29 -1.67 -16.36 7.54
N ALA A 30 -1.08 -15.32 6.95
CA ALA A 30 0.08 -15.39 6.08
C ALA A 30 1.34 -14.81 6.75
N SER A 31 1.37 -14.75 8.10
CA SER A 31 2.48 -14.17 8.87
C SER A 31 3.84 -14.81 8.60
N ASP A 32 3.85 -16.10 8.26
CA ASP A 32 5.07 -16.89 8.11
C ASP A 32 5.64 -16.81 6.68
N LEU A 33 4.99 -16.06 5.79
CA LEU A 33 5.52 -15.86 4.44
C LEU A 33 6.79 -15.00 4.46
N PRO A 34 7.77 -15.33 3.61
CA PRO A 34 8.97 -14.54 3.50
C PRO A 34 8.64 -13.14 2.95
N MET A 35 9.13 -12.12 3.65
CA MET A 35 9.11 -10.75 3.16
C MET A 35 10.02 -10.62 1.93
N LEU A 36 9.47 -10.10 0.83
CA LEU A 36 10.26 -9.79 -0.36
C LEU A 36 11.15 -8.57 -0.09
N PRO A 37 12.48 -8.64 -0.33
CA PRO A 37 13.34 -7.47 -0.21
C PRO A 37 12.86 -6.32 -1.12
N LYS A 38 12.98 -5.08 -0.64
CA LYS A 38 12.51 -3.89 -1.37
C LYS A 38 13.12 -3.78 -2.77
N ASP A 39 14.40 -4.08 -2.91
CA ASP A 39 15.09 -4.08 -4.19
C ASP A 39 14.56 -5.13 -5.16
N ASP A 40 14.26 -6.32 -4.67
CA ASP A 40 13.66 -7.40 -5.48
C ASP A 40 12.27 -7.00 -5.95
N MET A 41 11.49 -6.34 -5.09
CA MET A 41 10.18 -5.78 -5.45
C MET A 41 10.33 -4.71 -6.53
N ARG A 42 11.28 -3.79 -6.39
CA ARG A 42 11.56 -2.73 -7.38
C ARG A 42 11.91 -3.34 -8.73
N ARG A 43 12.80 -4.34 -8.76
CA ARG A 43 13.18 -5.04 -10.00
C ARG A 43 12.00 -5.76 -10.64
N ALA A 44 11.15 -6.42 -9.85
CA ALA A 44 9.98 -7.12 -10.35
C ALA A 44 8.93 -6.18 -10.97
N ILE A 45 8.62 -5.06 -10.30
CA ILE A 45 7.67 -4.06 -10.81
C ILE A 45 8.22 -3.39 -12.06
N ARG A 46 9.50 -3.01 -12.05
CA ARG A 46 10.16 -2.42 -13.24
C ARG A 46 10.13 -3.37 -14.43
N GLY A 47 10.52 -4.63 -14.23
CA GLY A 47 10.51 -5.64 -15.29
C GLY A 47 9.11 -5.88 -15.84
N LEU A 48 8.09 -5.99 -14.97
CA LEU A 48 6.71 -6.13 -15.42
C LEU A 48 6.23 -4.90 -16.19
N LEU A 49 6.58 -3.69 -15.74
CA LEU A 49 6.24 -2.45 -16.44
C LEU A 49 6.87 -2.42 -17.85
N GLU A 50 8.09 -2.94 -18.01
CA GLU A 50 8.81 -3.00 -19.29
C GLU A 50 8.23 -4.03 -20.25
N THR A 51 7.76 -5.17 -19.75
CA THR A 51 7.26 -6.28 -20.59
C THR A 51 5.75 -6.29 -20.78
N ARG A 52 5.00 -5.36 -20.17
CA ARG A 52 3.53 -5.35 -20.23
C ARG A 52 3.01 -5.04 -21.64
N ASP A 53 1.79 -5.50 -21.92
CA ASP A 53 0.99 -5.01 -23.03
C ASP A 53 0.40 -3.62 -22.68
N PRO A 54 0.75 -2.54 -23.39
CA PRO A 54 0.22 -1.19 -23.12
C PRO A 54 -1.30 -1.04 -23.37
N GLY A 55 -1.93 -1.98 -24.09
CA GLY A 55 -3.36 -2.02 -24.35
C GLY A 55 -4.21 -2.62 -23.22
N VAL A 56 -3.57 -3.20 -22.21
CA VAL A 56 -4.22 -3.70 -20.99
C VAL A 56 -4.04 -2.68 -19.86
N TRP A 57 -5.14 -2.35 -19.18
CA TRP A 57 -5.07 -1.50 -18.01
C TRP A 57 -4.49 -2.28 -16.82
N MET A 58 -3.45 -1.73 -16.20
CA MET A 58 -2.78 -2.33 -15.06
C MET A 58 -3.00 -1.50 -13.80
N LEU A 59 -3.38 -2.20 -12.73
CA LEU A 59 -3.48 -1.63 -11.39
C LEU A 59 -2.43 -2.26 -10.50
N PHE A 60 -1.47 -1.48 -10.03
CA PHE A 60 -0.56 -1.91 -8.97
C PHE A 60 -1.18 -1.59 -7.62
N GLY A 61 -1.27 -2.60 -6.75
CA GLY A 61 -1.65 -2.44 -5.34
C GLY A 61 -0.60 -1.68 -4.54
N THR A 62 -0.72 -1.73 -3.22
CA THR A 62 0.14 -0.95 -2.32
C THR A 62 1.62 -1.28 -2.52
N LEU A 63 2.40 -0.35 -3.07
CA LEU A 63 3.84 -0.46 -3.29
C LEU A 63 4.62 0.31 -2.21
N PRO A 64 5.82 -0.15 -1.81
CA PRO A 64 6.65 0.52 -0.82
C PRO A 64 7.53 1.60 -1.47
N PHE A 65 7.04 2.34 -2.47
CA PHE A 65 7.81 3.36 -3.19
C PHE A 65 7.06 4.70 -3.19
N PHE A 66 7.75 5.76 -2.76
CA PHE A 66 7.17 7.08 -2.57
C PHE A 66 8.06 8.16 -3.20
N ALA A 67 7.45 9.26 -3.65
CA ALA A 67 8.17 10.41 -4.21
C ALA A 67 9.10 11.11 -3.19
N CYS A 68 8.97 10.79 -1.90
CA CYS A 68 9.82 11.30 -0.82
C CYS A 68 10.87 10.28 -0.33
N ASN A 69 11.08 9.17 -1.06
CA ASN A 69 12.16 8.24 -0.76
C ASN A 69 13.51 8.89 -1.03
N ASP A 70 14.52 8.55 -0.22
CA ASP A 70 15.89 9.07 -0.35
C ASP A 70 16.65 8.42 -1.53
N ASP A 71 16.33 7.16 -1.85
CA ASP A 71 16.89 6.44 -2.99
C ASP A 71 16.36 6.99 -4.33
N PRO A 72 17.24 7.52 -5.21
CA PRO A 72 16.84 8.02 -6.53
C PRO A 72 16.15 6.98 -7.40
N ALA A 73 16.55 5.71 -7.34
CA ALA A 73 15.97 4.66 -8.18
C ALA A 73 14.54 4.27 -7.75
N ASP A 74 14.15 4.54 -6.49
CA ASP A 74 12.75 4.46 -6.08
C ASP A 74 11.92 5.59 -6.69
N ARG A 75 12.45 6.82 -6.67
CA ARG A 75 11.78 7.99 -7.23
C ARG A 75 11.61 7.86 -8.73
N GLU A 76 12.62 7.32 -9.42
CA GLU A 76 12.55 7.01 -10.85
C GLU A 76 11.42 6.02 -11.14
N LEU A 77 11.30 4.93 -10.36
CA LEU A 77 10.21 3.97 -10.54
C LEU A 77 8.83 4.64 -10.36
N VAL A 78 8.67 5.48 -9.34
CA VAL A 78 7.41 6.23 -9.11
C VAL A 78 7.09 7.13 -10.31
N ALA A 79 8.08 7.84 -10.84
CA ALA A 79 7.91 8.69 -12.03
C ALA A 79 7.50 7.87 -13.26
N ARG A 80 8.15 6.72 -13.50
CA ARG A 80 7.81 5.81 -14.60
C ARG A 80 6.40 5.25 -14.48
N LEU A 81 5.99 4.82 -13.29
CA LEU A 81 4.63 4.31 -13.04
C LEU A 81 3.57 5.38 -13.31
N LYS A 82 3.84 6.64 -12.94
CA LYS A 82 2.93 7.77 -13.17
C LYS A 82 2.83 8.17 -14.64
N ALA A 83 3.93 8.09 -15.39
CA ALA A 83 3.98 8.44 -16.80
C ALA A 83 3.48 7.33 -17.73
N ALA A 84 3.46 6.08 -17.26
CA ALA A 84 3.08 4.94 -18.06
C ALA A 84 1.59 4.98 -18.46
N PRO A 85 1.26 4.82 -19.76
CA PRO A 85 -0.13 4.76 -20.19
C PRO A 85 -0.81 3.51 -19.64
N ASN A 86 -2.10 3.64 -19.35
CA ASN A 86 -2.95 2.58 -18.81
C ASN A 86 -2.41 1.93 -17.53
N VAL A 87 -1.64 2.68 -16.73
CA VAL A 87 -1.14 2.23 -15.43
C VAL A 87 -1.73 3.10 -14.33
N THR A 88 -2.23 2.45 -13.29
CA THR A 88 -2.66 3.09 -12.06
C THR A 88 -1.93 2.43 -10.90
N VAL A 89 -1.46 3.24 -9.95
CA VAL A 89 -0.94 2.75 -8.67
C VAL A 89 -1.95 3.15 -7.60
N ARG A 90 -2.42 2.16 -6.86
CA ARG A 90 -3.33 2.34 -5.73
C ARG A 90 -2.58 1.97 -4.45
N ASN A 91 -1.83 2.95 -3.95
CA ASN A 91 -1.24 2.89 -2.62
C ASN A 91 -2.36 3.08 -1.59
N ASP A 92 -2.92 1.96 -1.18
CA ASP A 92 -4.05 1.82 -0.26
C ASP A 92 -5.38 2.43 -0.77
N PRO A 93 -6.37 1.60 -1.19
CA PRO A 93 -7.69 2.08 -1.62
C PRO A 93 -8.50 2.78 -0.52
N ASP A 94 -8.29 2.38 0.74
CA ASP A 94 -9.28 2.53 1.81
C ASP A 94 -8.86 3.61 2.83
N GLY A 95 -7.82 4.40 2.52
CA GLY A 95 -7.43 5.54 3.33
C GLY A 95 -6.42 5.20 4.44
N ARG A 96 -5.30 4.57 4.07
CA ARG A 96 -4.12 4.26 4.91
C ARG A 96 -4.30 3.13 5.91
N ASN A 97 -5.48 3.01 6.53
CA ASN A 97 -5.85 1.91 7.43
C ASN A 97 -7.38 1.78 7.44
N ARG A 98 -7.87 0.54 7.37
CA ARG A 98 -9.31 0.27 7.46
C ARG A 98 -9.72 0.02 8.92
N VAL A 99 -10.64 0.84 9.41
CA VAL A 99 -11.32 0.61 10.69
C VAL A 99 -12.59 -0.19 10.43
N ASN A 100 -12.69 -1.38 11.02
CA ASN A 100 -13.82 -2.27 10.85
C ASN A 100 -14.59 -2.44 12.16
N VAL A 101 -15.89 -2.66 12.03
CA VAL A 101 -16.79 -3.01 13.12
C VAL A 101 -17.14 -4.50 13.01
N ASN A 102 -16.94 -5.25 14.08
CA ASN A 102 -17.41 -6.62 14.17
C ASN A 102 -18.93 -6.59 14.38
N LEU A 103 -19.69 -7.14 13.45
CA LEU A 103 -21.15 -7.12 13.50
C LEU A 103 -21.73 -7.90 14.71
N PHE A 104 -21.03 -8.92 15.19
CA PHE A 104 -21.53 -9.78 16.27
C PHE A 104 -21.18 -9.24 17.66
N THR A 105 -20.01 -8.64 17.81
CA THR A 105 -19.55 -8.16 19.13
C THR A 105 -19.64 -6.65 19.29
N GLY A 106 -19.82 -5.89 18.21
CA GLY A 106 -19.75 -4.43 18.21
C GLY A 106 -18.32 -3.87 18.29
N ASN A 107 -17.30 -4.73 18.42
CA ASN A 107 -15.90 -4.31 18.57
C ASN A 107 -15.40 -3.58 17.33
N VAL A 108 -14.69 -2.47 17.55
CA VAL A 108 -14.03 -1.68 16.51
C VAL A 108 -12.54 -2.00 16.49
N TYR A 109 -11.99 -2.37 15.34
CA TYR A 109 -10.59 -2.79 15.20
C TYR A 109 -9.96 -2.32 13.88
N VAL A 110 -8.64 -2.19 13.90
CA VAL A 110 -7.84 -1.83 12.72
C VAL A 110 -7.57 -3.09 11.94
N THR A 111 -7.88 -3.07 10.66
CA THR A 111 -7.68 -4.21 9.78
C THR A 111 -6.26 -4.20 9.21
N ASP A 112 -5.82 -5.36 8.73
CA ASP A 112 -4.48 -5.61 8.17
C ASP A 112 -3.37 -5.75 9.23
N PHE A 113 -3.70 -5.51 10.51
CA PHE A 113 -2.85 -5.79 11.66
C PHE A 113 -3.55 -6.66 12.69
N ALA A 114 -3.30 -7.97 12.65
CA ALA A 114 -3.85 -8.92 13.61
C ALA A 114 -3.38 -8.72 15.06
N LYS A 115 -2.44 -7.79 15.30
CA LYS A 115 -1.81 -7.56 16.62
C LYS A 115 -2.34 -6.35 17.38
N ILE A 116 -3.28 -5.58 16.81
CA ILE A 116 -3.85 -4.42 17.50
C ILE A 116 -5.17 -4.86 18.17
N PRO A 117 -5.30 -4.73 19.50
CA PRO A 117 -6.55 -4.99 20.19
C PRO A 117 -7.69 -4.09 19.66
N PRO A 118 -8.96 -4.48 19.86
CA PRO A 118 -10.07 -3.57 19.62
C PRO A 118 -9.91 -2.27 20.41
N PHE A 119 -10.27 -1.14 19.81
CA PHE A 119 -10.08 0.20 20.39
C PHE A 119 -11.39 0.94 20.71
N GLY A 120 -12.50 0.19 20.70
CA GLY A 120 -13.82 0.66 21.12
C GLY A 120 -14.90 -0.37 20.79
N ASN A 121 -16.13 -0.06 21.21
CA ASN A 121 -17.30 -0.87 20.92
C ASN A 121 -18.51 0.01 20.61
N ILE A 122 -19.19 -0.23 19.48
CA ILE A 122 -20.32 0.58 19.04
C ILE A 122 -21.61 0.40 19.87
N VAL A 123 -21.67 -0.61 20.73
CA VAL A 123 -22.79 -0.83 21.67
C VAL A 123 -22.65 0.09 22.88
N GLU A 124 -21.41 0.30 23.34
CA GLU A 124 -21.11 1.05 24.56
C GLU A 124 -20.76 2.53 24.27
N GLU A 125 -20.32 2.83 23.05
CA GLU A 125 -19.73 4.13 22.69
C GLU A 125 -20.21 4.62 21.32
N LYS A 126 -20.21 5.94 21.11
CA LYS A 126 -20.49 6.52 19.79
C LYS A 126 -19.33 6.22 18.84
N LEU A 127 -19.66 5.81 17.62
CA LEU A 127 -18.66 5.54 16.59
C LEU A 127 -17.75 6.75 16.32
N ASP A 128 -18.30 7.97 16.38
CA ASP A 128 -17.53 9.20 16.21
C ASP A 128 -16.45 9.37 17.29
N ASP A 129 -16.76 9.05 18.54
CA ASP A 129 -15.81 9.14 19.66
C ASP A 129 -14.70 8.08 19.51
N VAL A 130 -15.07 6.87 19.13
CA VAL A 130 -14.12 5.78 18.84
C VAL A 130 -13.19 6.15 17.69
N PHE A 131 -13.74 6.75 16.63
CA PHE A 131 -12.97 7.18 15.47
C PHE A 131 -12.06 8.38 15.78
N ALA A 132 -12.52 9.36 16.56
CA ALA A 132 -11.71 10.48 17.02
C ALA A 132 -10.49 10.01 17.82
N ARG A 133 -10.68 9.03 18.73
CA ARG A 133 -9.55 8.40 19.44
C ARG A 133 -8.59 7.68 18.50
N TRP A 134 -9.08 7.02 17.46
CA TRP A 134 -8.22 6.40 16.45
C TRP A 134 -7.39 7.43 15.69
N GLN A 135 -7.99 8.57 15.30
CA GLN A 135 -7.24 9.65 14.65
C GLN A 135 -6.15 10.22 15.56
N ASP A 136 -6.36 10.22 16.89
CA ASP A 136 -5.37 10.69 17.84
C ASP A 136 -4.30 9.63 18.19
N HIS A 137 -4.60 8.35 17.91
CA HIS A 137 -3.77 7.23 18.31
C HIS A 137 -2.34 7.31 17.71
N PRO A 138 -1.28 7.04 18.49
CA PRO A 138 0.11 7.14 18.01
C PRO A 138 0.39 6.37 16.73
N LEU A 139 -0.20 5.18 16.56
CA LEU A 139 -0.05 4.39 15.33
C LEU A 139 -0.64 5.08 14.11
N GLN A 140 -1.82 5.69 14.23
CA GLN A 140 -2.45 6.42 13.14
C GLN A 140 -1.61 7.65 12.79
N ARG A 141 -1.22 8.45 13.79
CA ARG A 141 -0.41 9.66 13.60
C ARG A 141 0.93 9.35 12.93
N ALA A 142 1.49 8.18 13.21
CA ALA A 142 2.74 7.73 12.61
C ALA A 142 2.65 7.48 11.10
N VAL A 143 1.45 7.31 10.53
CA VAL A 143 1.21 7.10 9.08
C VAL A 143 0.30 8.16 8.45
N SER A 144 -0.13 9.18 9.19
CA SER A 144 -1.11 10.18 8.75
C SER A 144 -0.52 11.31 7.88
N CYS A 145 0.58 11.07 7.16
CA CYS A 145 1.15 12.10 6.30
C CYS A 145 0.34 12.27 5.00
N HIS A 146 0.39 13.48 4.43
CA HIS A 146 -0.22 13.78 3.13
C HIS A 146 0.70 14.72 2.36
N CYS A 147 0.96 14.41 1.09
CA CYS A 147 1.79 15.23 0.22
C CYS A 147 1.01 15.61 -1.04
N PRO A 148 0.45 16.84 -1.11
CA PRO A 148 -0.27 17.32 -2.28
C PRO A 148 0.57 17.32 -3.56
N ALA A 149 1.85 17.71 -3.46
CA ALA A 149 2.78 17.76 -4.59
C ALA A 149 2.95 16.39 -5.28
N ALA A 150 2.96 15.30 -4.49
CA ALA A 150 3.03 13.94 -4.99
C ALA A 150 1.66 13.27 -5.16
N ARG A 151 0.55 13.93 -4.79
CA ARG A 151 -0.79 13.33 -4.66
C ARG A 151 -0.76 12.02 -3.87
N CYS A 152 -0.04 12.02 -2.75
CA CYS A 152 0.29 10.84 -1.98
C CYS A 152 -0.31 10.92 -0.56
N CYS A 153 -0.85 9.79 -0.08
CA CYS A 153 -1.37 9.64 1.28
C CYS A 153 -0.42 8.88 2.22
N GLY A 154 0.85 8.75 1.87
CA GLY A 154 1.83 8.05 2.70
C GLY A 154 1.70 6.52 2.67
N PRO A 155 2.51 5.81 3.47
CA PRO A 155 2.42 4.36 3.61
C PRO A 155 1.24 3.97 4.51
N ASN A 156 0.72 2.76 4.31
CA ASN A 156 -0.05 2.10 5.36
C ASN A 156 0.88 1.55 6.45
N LEU A 157 0.30 1.08 7.56
CA LEU A 157 1.07 0.54 8.67
C LEU A 157 1.95 -0.65 8.23
N LEU A 158 1.49 -1.50 7.29
CA LEU A 158 2.22 -2.73 6.84
C LEU A 158 3.51 -2.36 6.14
N VAL A 159 3.42 -1.49 5.13
CA VAL A 159 4.58 -1.00 4.41
C VAL A 159 5.54 -0.27 5.35
N LYS A 160 5.00 0.53 6.28
CA LYS A 160 5.84 1.24 7.26
C LYS A 160 6.60 0.27 8.15
N ASP A 161 5.92 -0.70 8.77
CA ASP A 161 6.57 -1.67 9.66
C ASP A 161 7.59 -2.54 8.93
N MET A 162 7.31 -2.92 7.69
CA MET A 162 8.17 -3.83 6.95
C MET A 162 9.41 -3.13 6.36
N TYR A 163 9.24 -1.97 5.73
CA TYR A 163 10.30 -1.36 4.90
C TYR A 163 10.85 -0.04 5.45
N TYR A 164 10.20 0.56 6.46
CA TYR A 164 10.49 1.92 6.90
C TYR A 164 10.44 2.08 8.42
N ARG A 165 10.95 1.09 9.16
CA ARG A 165 11.06 1.18 10.62
C ARG A 165 11.91 2.38 11.02
N GLY A 166 11.42 3.17 11.98
CA GLY A 166 12.08 4.39 12.45
C GLY A 166 11.92 5.60 11.53
N VAL A 167 11.29 5.47 10.37
CA VAL A 167 11.08 6.59 9.46
C VAL A 167 9.82 7.37 9.82
N ASP A 168 9.97 8.69 9.93
CA ASP A 168 8.87 9.64 10.13
C ASP A 168 8.48 10.29 8.79
N PHE A 169 7.42 9.76 8.17
CA PHE A 169 6.91 10.27 6.90
C PHE A 169 6.21 11.63 7.03
N THR A 170 5.84 12.07 8.23
CA THR A 170 5.19 13.38 8.44
C THR A 170 6.17 14.54 8.24
N LYS A 171 7.47 14.25 8.36
CA LYS A 171 8.57 15.20 8.11
C LYS A 171 9.13 15.12 6.69
N ARG A 172 8.57 14.24 5.85
CA ARG A 172 9.04 14.03 4.48
C ARG A 172 8.18 14.83 3.50
N SER A 173 8.84 15.38 2.50
CA SER A 173 8.19 16.03 1.35
C SER A 173 8.64 15.34 0.06
N ALA A 174 7.83 15.47 -0.99
CA ALA A 174 8.23 15.00 -2.30
C ALA A 174 9.55 15.65 -2.72
N VAL A 175 10.50 14.82 -3.16
CA VAL A 175 11.75 15.30 -3.77
C VAL A 175 11.45 15.42 -5.26
N MET A 176 11.07 16.63 -5.68
CA MET A 176 10.80 16.90 -7.09
C MET A 176 12.14 17.12 -7.80
N ALA A 177 12.30 16.44 -8.93
CA ALA A 177 13.32 16.75 -9.93
C ALA A 177 12.74 17.76 -10.92
#